data_AF-A0A1V5XSY5-F1
#
_entry.id   AF-A0A1V5XSY5-F1
#
_cell.length_a   1.000
_cell.length_b   1.000
_cell.length_c   1.000
_cell.angle_alpha   90.00
_cell.angle_beta   90.00
_cell.angle_gamma   90.00
#
_symmetry.space_group_name_H-M   'P 1'
#
loop_
_entity.id
_entity.type
_entity.pdbx_description
1 polymer ?
#
loop_
_entity_poly.entity_id
_entity_poly.type
_entity_poly.pdbx_seq_one_letter_code
_entity_poly.pdbx_strand_id
1 'polypeptide(L)'
;MNFDQPPKIEQMGEGRRKLLALEKEGKYVFHGSPTEIQELEPRQAYAYDSASGTNENDGAPAVFATAFADAAIFRALINERNVKGDSESGWGLEDNGLHFKSTQNLVDAVRAGLRAKVYVFDKSQFGPDEGMQVRSHGKVIPIDVIEVAMDDLPDNIKIIS
;
A
#
# COMPACT_ATOMS: atom_id res chain seq x y z
N MET A 1 18.30 29.09 -20.22
CA MET A 1 18.53 27.76 -19.62
C MET A 1 18.84 28.00 -18.16
N ASN A 2 17.93 27.62 -17.26
CA ASN A 2 18.20 27.63 -15.82
C ASN A 2 18.34 26.18 -15.40
N PHE A 3 19.57 25.77 -15.19
CA PHE A 3 19.92 24.60 -14.40
C PHE A 3 20.11 25.08 -12.95
N ASP A 4 19.81 24.20 -11.98
CA ASP A 4 19.86 24.42 -10.52
C ASP A 4 18.57 24.87 -9.83
N GLN A 5 17.48 24.15 -10.08
CA GLN A 5 16.57 23.84 -8.98
C GLN A 5 16.80 22.39 -8.57
N PRO A 6 17.33 22.12 -7.35
CA PRO A 6 17.25 20.76 -6.82
C PRO A 6 15.76 20.34 -6.79
N PRO A 7 15.44 19.06 -7.05
CA PRO A 7 14.06 18.59 -6.96
C PRO A 7 13.51 18.96 -5.57
N LYS A 8 12.30 19.56 -5.55
CA LYS A 8 11.65 19.98 -4.30
C LYS A 8 11.52 18.79 -3.35
N ILE A 9 12.39 18.71 -2.35
CA ILE A 9 12.28 17.82 -1.19
C ILE A 9 11.13 18.29 -0.25
N GLU A 10 10.50 19.44 -0.55
CA GLU A 10 9.64 20.21 0.37
C GLU A 10 8.15 19.79 0.48
N GLN A 11 7.68 18.66 -0.04
CA GLN A 11 6.24 18.29 0.09
C GLN A 11 5.95 16.85 0.50
N MET A 12 6.95 16.10 0.97
CA MET A 12 6.72 14.75 1.45
C MET A 12 6.30 14.76 2.92
N GLY A 13 5.13 14.19 3.20
CA GLY A 13 4.63 13.97 4.56
C GLY A 13 5.60 13.14 5.43
N GLU A 14 5.53 13.36 6.74
CA GLU A 14 6.42 12.71 7.70
C GLU A 14 6.24 11.19 7.73
N GLY A 15 5.01 10.69 7.50
CA GLY A 15 4.71 9.26 7.49
C GLY A 15 5.40 8.56 6.33
N ARG A 16 5.25 9.10 5.11
CA ARG A 16 5.92 8.59 3.90
C ARG A 16 7.43 8.61 4.06
N ARG A 17 7.99 9.71 4.60
CA ARG A 17 9.43 9.81 4.86
C ARG A 17 9.94 8.72 5.81
N LYS A 18 9.23 8.44 6.90
CA LYS A 18 9.59 7.38 7.85
C LYS A 18 9.52 6.00 7.20
N LEU A 19 8.44 5.72 6.48
CA LEU A 19 8.25 4.43 5.81
C LEU A 19 9.32 4.17 4.73
N LEU A 20 9.67 5.18 3.93
CA LEU A 20 10.75 5.06 2.93
C LEU A 20 12.13 4.89 3.56
N ALA A 21 12.35 5.40 4.78
CA ALA A 21 13.58 5.13 5.52
C ALA A 21 13.64 3.66 5.96
N LEU A 22 12.54 3.12 6.51
CA LEU A 22 12.42 1.72 6.90
C LEU A 22 12.54 0.77 5.70
N GLU A 23 11.95 1.12 4.56
CA GLU A 23 12.05 0.35 3.31
C GLU A 23 13.52 0.16 2.90
N LYS A 24 14.33 1.22 2.95
CA LYS A 24 15.76 1.18 2.60
C LYS A 24 16.59 0.28 3.50
N GLU A 25 16.14 0.01 4.73
CA GLU A 25 16.84 -0.91 5.63
C GLU A 25 16.66 -2.38 5.21
N GLY A 26 15.63 -2.70 4.42
CA GLY A 26 15.38 -4.05 3.89
C GLY A 26 14.97 -5.09 4.93
N LYS A 27 14.70 -4.66 6.18
CA LYS A 27 14.32 -5.54 7.32
C LYS A 27 12.83 -5.55 7.60
N TYR A 28 12.07 -4.70 6.91
CA TYR A 28 10.67 -4.44 7.23
C TYR A 28 9.77 -4.67 6.04
N VAL A 29 8.52 -5.02 6.33
CA VAL A 29 7.42 -5.06 5.36
C VAL A 29 6.20 -4.38 5.94
N PHE A 30 5.31 -3.95 5.06
CA PHE A 30 4.27 -2.98 5.35
C PHE A 30 2.89 -3.52 4.98
N HIS A 31 1.89 -3.18 5.80
CA HIS A 31 0.49 -3.42 5.50
C HIS A 31 -0.29 -2.11 5.68
N GLY A 32 -0.84 -1.56 4.60
CA GLY A 32 -1.75 -0.42 4.70
C GLY A 32 -3.16 -0.85 5.06
N SER A 33 -3.81 -0.20 6.03
CA SER A 33 -5.22 -0.46 6.33
C SER A 33 -5.96 0.80 6.76
N PRO A 34 -7.23 0.96 6.34
CA PRO A 34 -8.11 2.01 6.84
C PRO A 34 -8.68 1.71 8.23
N THR A 35 -8.45 0.52 8.79
CA THR A 35 -8.91 0.12 10.13
C THR A 35 -7.74 -0.09 11.08
N GLU A 36 -8.04 -0.04 12.38
CA GLU A 36 -7.10 -0.47 13.41
C GLU A 36 -6.83 -1.97 13.33
N ILE A 37 -5.56 -2.35 13.43
CA ILE A 37 -5.08 -3.74 13.42
C ILE A 37 -4.17 -3.91 14.64
N GLN A 38 -4.50 -4.88 15.49
CA GLN A 38 -3.63 -5.30 16.59
C GLN A 38 -2.78 -6.51 16.21
N GLU A 39 -3.35 -7.41 15.39
CA GLU A 39 -2.69 -8.58 14.85
C GLU A 39 -3.35 -8.96 13.52
N LEU A 40 -2.61 -9.67 12.67
CA LEU A 40 -3.12 -10.24 11.42
C LEU A 40 -2.98 -11.76 11.47
N GLU A 41 -4.12 -12.42 11.30
CA GLU A 41 -4.21 -13.87 11.10
C GLU A 41 -4.21 -14.19 9.60
N PRO A 42 -3.60 -15.32 9.18
CA PRO A 42 -3.69 -15.79 7.81
C PRO A 42 -5.15 -15.95 7.34
N ARG A 43 -5.47 -15.46 6.14
CA ARG A 43 -6.80 -15.60 5.53
C ARG A 43 -6.69 -16.07 4.08
N GLN A 44 -7.73 -16.74 3.59
CA GLN A 44 -7.81 -17.18 2.19
C GLN A 44 -7.92 -15.95 1.28
N ALA A 45 -6.95 -15.77 0.40
CA ALA A 45 -7.03 -14.83 -0.71
C ALA A 45 -7.68 -15.53 -1.93
N TYR A 46 -8.27 -14.72 -2.79
CA TYR A 46 -8.91 -15.19 -4.01
C TYR A 46 -8.38 -14.39 -5.21
N ALA A 47 -8.07 -15.10 -6.29
CA ALA A 47 -7.71 -14.52 -7.58
C ALA A 47 -8.83 -14.78 -8.58
N TYR A 48 -9.18 -13.77 -9.37
CA TYR A 48 -10.17 -13.94 -10.44
C TYR A 48 -9.53 -14.66 -11.62
N ASP A 49 -10.07 -15.81 -11.99
CA ASP A 49 -9.71 -16.50 -13.22
C ASP A 49 -10.66 -16.07 -14.35
N SER A 50 -10.12 -15.35 -15.33
CA SER A 50 -10.86 -14.90 -16.51
C SER A 50 -11.34 -16.04 -17.42
N ALA A 51 -10.69 -17.22 -17.38
CA ALA A 51 -11.07 -18.35 -18.22
C ALA A 51 -12.32 -19.06 -17.68
N SER A 52 -12.37 -19.31 -16.36
CA SER A 52 -13.55 -19.88 -15.70
C SER A 52 -14.61 -18.83 -15.34
N GLY A 53 -14.23 -17.55 -15.27
CA GLY A 53 -15.09 -16.45 -14.82
C GLY A 53 -15.38 -16.49 -13.32
N THR A 54 -14.58 -17.22 -12.53
CA THR A 54 -14.79 -17.41 -11.09
C THR A 54 -13.56 -17.03 -10.27
N ASN A 55 -13.78 -16.82 -8.96
CA ASN A 55 -12.71 -16.56 -8.01
C ASN A 55 -12.14 -17.89 -7.50
N GLU A 56 -10.87 -18.14 -7.76
CA GLU A 56 -10.14 -19.31 -7.28
C GLU A 56 -9.26 -18.97 -6.07
N ASN A 57 -8.91 -19.98 -5.28
CA ASN A 57 -8.02 -19.79 -4.13
C ASN A 57 -6.61 -19.36 -4.60
N ASP A 58 -6.13 -18.21 -4.14
CA ASP A 58 -4.75 -17.75 -4.35
C ASP A 58 -3.82 -18.39 -3.32
N GLY A 59 -3.53 -19.68 -3.54
CA GLY A 59 -2.67 -20.47 -2.68
C GLY A 59 -3.24 -20.69 -1.27
N ALA A 60 -2.36 -21.03 -0.33
CA ALA A 60 -2.73 -21.25 1.06
C ALA A 60 -3.06 -19.92 1.78
N PRO A 61 -3.93 -19.94 2.82
CA PRO A 61 -4.17 -18.77 3.65
C PRO A 61 -2.88 -18.12 4.15
N ALA A 62 -2.82 -16.79 4.05
CA ALA A 62 -1.63 -16.02 4.41
C ALA A 62 -2.01 -14.62 4.88
N VAL A 63 -1.08 -13.99 5.60
CA VAL A 63 -1.01 -12.54 5.76
C VAL A 63 -0.15 -11.99 4.63
N PHE A 64 -0.71 -11.02 3.90
CA PHE A 64 -0.03 -10.36 2.80
C PHE A 64 0.50 -9.00 3.26
N ALA A 65 1.78 -8.76 2.98
CA ALA A 65 2.44 -7.48 3.19
C ALA A 65 3.29 -7.14 1.95
N THR A 66 3.85 -5.95 1.92
CA THR A 66 4.70 -5.50 0.81
C THR A 66 5.98 -4.87 1.34
N ALA A 67 7.09 -5.04 0.62
CA ALA A 67 8.33 -4.32 0.92
C ALA A 67 8.25 -2.83 0.50
N PHE A 68 7.22 -2.43 -0.24
CA PHE A 68 7.12 -1.10 -0.83
C PHE A 68 6.24 -0.17 0.02
N ALA A 69 6.84 0.85 0.61
CA ALA A 69 6.16 1.85 1.44
C ALA A 69 5.02 2.54 0.69
N ASP A 70 5.28 3.03 -0.52
CA ASP A 70 4.29 3.76 -1.32
C ASP A 70 3.07 2.89 -1.66
N ALA A 71 3.27 1.58 -1.89
CA ALA A 71 2.17 0.64 -2.10
C ALA A 71 1.31 0.45 -0.85
N ALA A 72 1.94 0.37 0.33
CA ALA A 72 1.22 0.30 1.59
C ALA A 72 0.48 1.60 1.91
N ILE A 73 1.08 2.77 1.67
CA ILE A 73 0.41 4.06 1.87
C ILE A 73 -0.79 4.20 0.96
N PHE A 74 -0.62 3.90 -0.34
CA PHE A 74 -1.69 3.92 -1.31
C PHE A 74 -2.86 3.04 -0.87
N ARG A 75 -2.60 1.78 -0.49
CA ARG A 75 -3.65 0.86 0.00
C ARG A 75 -4.33 1.33 1.28
N ALA A 76 -3.61 2.02 2.17
CA ALA A 76 -4.18 2.54 3.41
C ALA A 76 -5.15 3.70 3.15
N LEU A 77 -4.79 4.63 2.26
CA LEU A 77 -5.52 5.88 2.03
C LEU A 77 -6.57 5.77 0.91
N ILE A 78 -6.23 5.10 -0.19
CA ILE A 78 -7.09 4.92 -1.37
C ILE A 78 -7.89 3.64 -1.19
N ASN A 79 -9.09 3.77 -0.61
CA ASN A 79 -10.01 2.66 -0.36
C ASN A 79 -11.47 3.13 -0.36
N GLU A 80 -12.39 2.20 -0.61
CA GLU A 80 -13.83 2.48 -0.80
C GLU A 80 -14.59 2.80 0.50
N ARG A 81 -13.98 2.64 1.68
CA ARG A 81 -14.69 2.66 2.99
C ARG A 81 -15.53 3.91 3.21
N ASN A 82 -15.07 5.06 2.71
CA ASN A 82 -15.70 6.37 2.93
C ASN A 82 -16.15 7.05 1.64
N VAL A 83 -16.27 6.29 0.53
CA VAL A 83 -16.59 6.84 -0.79
C VAL A 83 -17.97 6.37 -1.24
N LYS A 84 -18.70 7.27 -1.91
CA LYS A 84 -19.98 6.95 -2.56
C LYS A 84 -19.79 6.86 -4.07
N GLY A 85 -20.57 5.99 -4.70
CA GLY A 85 -20.54 5.75 -6.13
C GLY A 85 -19.47 4.74 -6.53
N ASP A 86 -19.41 4.45 -7.82
CA ASP A 86 -18.45 3.50 -8.38
C ASP A 86 -17.02 4.01 -8.16
N SER A 87 -16.13 3.12 -7.77
CA SER A 87 -14.73 3.46 -7.51
C SER A 87 -13.82 2.31 -7.90
N GLU A 88 -12.68 2.65 -8.50
CA GLU A 88 -11.65 1.68 -8.88
C GLU A 88 -10.29 2.23 -8.43
N SER A 89 -9.43 1.32 -7.96
CA SER A 89 -8.01 1.62 -7.78
C SER A 89 -7.17 0.39 -8.08
N GLY A 90 -5.89 0.62 -8.36
CA GLY A 90 -4.94 -0.45 -8.59
C GLY A 90 -3.52 0.06 -8.57
N TRP A 91 -2.59 -0.86 -8.39
CA TRP A 91 -1.17 -0.60 -8.44
C TRP A 91 -0.43 -1.79 -9.02
N GLY A 92 0.75 -1.55 -9.55
CA GLY A 92 1.59 -2.56 -10.16
C GLY A 92 3.05 -2.14 -10.20
N LEU A 93 3.90 -3.09 -10.58
CA LEU A 93 5.32 -2.87 -10.82
C LEU A 93 5.58 -3.02 -12.32
N GLU A 94 6.06 -1.94 -12.95
CA GLU A 94 6.51 -1.90 -14.35
C GLU A 94 8.02 -1.61 -14.39
N ASP A 95 8.62 -1.64 -15.59
CA ASP A 95 10.06 -1.39 -15.79
C ASP A 95 10.55 -0.04 -15.21
N ASN A 96 9.65 0.93 -15.09
CA ASN A 96 9.89 2.27 -14.54
C ASN A 96 9.59 2.39 -13.03
N GLY A 97 9.20 1.29 -12.36
CA GLY A 97 8.88 1.24 -10.94
C GLY A 97 7.39 1.05 -10.66
N LEU A 98 6.98 1.42 -9.44
CA LEU A 98 5.58 1.33 -9.02
C LEU A 98 4.72 2.32 -9.80
N HIS A 99 3.57 1.87 -10.29
CA HIS A 99 2.54 2.72 -10.85
C HIS A 99 1.25 2.58 -10.05
N PHE A 100 0.48 3.66 -9.99
CA PHE A 100 -0.78 3.72 -9.25
C PHE A 100 -1.87 4.30 -10.14
N LYS A 101 -3.09 3.77 -10.01
CA LYS A 101 -4.30 4.30 -10.65
C LYS A 101 -5.45 4.36 -9.66
N SER A 102 -6.27 5.39 -9.76
CA SER A 102 -7.44 5.56 -8.90
C SER A 102 -8.50 6.44 -9.54
N THR A 103 -9.77 6.20 -9.26
CA THR A 103 -10.86 7.12 -9.59
C THR A 103 -10.78 8.40 -8.75
N GLN A 104 -11.26 9.51 -9.30
CA GLN A 104 -11.12 10.83 -8.67
C GLN A 104 -11.78 10.92 -7.28
N ASN A 105 -12.91 10.23 -7.09
CA ASN A 105 -13.67 10.23 -5.83
C ASN A 105 -12.87 9.63 -4.64
N LEU A 106 -12.01 8.64 -4.88
CA LEU A 106 -11.14 8.09 -3.84
C LEU A 106 -10.06 9.10 -3.43
N VAL A 107 -9.44 9.77 -4.40
CA VAL A 107 -8.43 10.80 -4.12
C VAL A 107 -9.06 12.00 -3.40
N ASP A 108 -10.26 12.40 -3.78
CA ASP A 108 -10.98 13.50 -3.13
C ASP A 108 -11.36 13.19 -1.69
N ALA A 109 -11.71 11.93 -1.38
CA ALA A 109 -11.95 11.51 -0.01
C ALA A 109 -10.69 11.63 0.87
N VAL A 110 -9.50 11.36 0.32
CA VAL A 110 -8.24 11.60 1.04
C VAL A 110 -8.00 13.09 1.26
N ARG A 111 -8.22 13.91 0.23
CA ARG A 111 -8.11 15.39 0.33
C ARG A 111 -9.05 16.00 1.36
N ALA A 112 -10.20 15.37 1.60
CA ALA A 112 -11.14 15.80 2.64
C ALA A 112 -10.65 15.54 4.09
N GLY A 113 -9.44 15.00 4.26
CA GLY A 113 -8.79 14.83 5.57
C GLY A 113 -8.77 13.40 6.09
N LEU A 114 -8.91 12.39 5.20
CA LEU A 114 -8.80 10.99 5.61
C LEU A 114 -7.40 10.71 6.16
N ARG A 115 -7.35 10.00 7.29
CA ARG A 115 -6.13 9.46 7.89
C ARG A 115 -6.21 7.94 7.89
N ALA A 116 -5.09 7.29 7.69
CA ALA A 116 -4.99 5.83 7.72
C ALA A 116 -3.70 5.40 8.42
N LYS A 117 -3.53 4.10 8.60
CA LYS A 117 -2.38 3.52 9.27
C LYS A 117 -1.65 2.55 8.35
N VAL A 118 -0.33 2.63 8.37
CA VAL A 118 0.58 1.63 7.80
C VAL A 118 1.23 0.89 8.96
N TYR A 119 1.04 -0.42 8.98
CA TYR A 119 1.57 -1.32 9.98
C TYR A 119 2.91 -1.87 9.50
N VAL A 120 3.93 -1.78 10.35
CA VAL A 120 5.28 -2.26 10.08
C VAL A 120 5.46 -3.61 10.74
N PHE A 121 6.00 -4.58 10.02
CA PHE A 121 6.33 -5.91 10.52
C PHE A 121 7.80 -6.24 10.27
N ASP A 122 8.35 -7.12 11.10
CA ASP A 122 9.66 -7.72 10.85
C ASP A 122 9.58 -8.64 9.63
N LYS A 123 10.39 -8.38 8.61
CA LYS A 123 10.43 -9.16 7.37
C LYS A 123 10.81 -10.62 7.63
N SER A 124 11.53 -10.93 8.71
CA SER A 124 11.89 -12.31 9.05
C SER A 124 10.68 -13.19 9.40
N GLN A 125 9.51 -12.60 9.66
CA GLN A 125 8.26 -13.32 9.89
C GLN A 125 7.57 -13.75 8.59
N PHE A 126 8.09 -13.33 7.43
CA PHE A 126 7.52 -13.59 6.12
C PHE A 126 8.44 -14.50 5.29
N GLY A 127 7.84 -15.17 4.31
CA GLY A 127 8.56 -15.94 3.30
C GLY A 127 9.33 -15.06 2.30
N PRO A 128 9.88 -15.68 1.24
CA PRO A 128 10.60 -14.96 0.20
C PRO A 128 9.72 -13.91 -0.51
N ASP A 129 10.36 -12.93 -1.14
CA ASP A 129 9.68 -11.91 -1.95
C ASP A 129 9.08 -12.55 -3.21
N GLU A 130 7.78 -12.36 -3.41
CA GLU A 130 7.03 -12.79 -4.59
C GLU A 130 6.52 -11.56 -5.33
N GLY A 131 7.43 -10.96 -6.12
CA GLY A 131 7.15 -9.72 -6.85
C GLY A 131 6.92 -8.55 -5.89
N MET A 132 5.67 -8.10 -5.78
CA MET A 132 5.30 -6.95 -4.93
C MET A 132 4.87 -7.34 -3.51
N GLN A 133 4.73 -8.63 -3.23
CA GLN A 133 4.14 -9.11 -1.99
C GLN A 133 5.06 -10.12 -1.31
N VAL A 134 4.92 -10.19 0.02
CA VAL A 134 5.44 -11.28 0.84
C VAL A 134 4.28 -11.92 1.59
N ARG A 135 4.43 -13.21 1.88
CA ARG A 135 3.40 -14.01 2.55
C ARG A 135 3.92 -14.51 3.90
N SER A 136 3.11 -14.40 4.94
CA SER A 136 3.28 -15.15 6.18
C SER A 136 2.13 -16.14 6.34
N HIS A 137 2.44 -17.41 6.60
CA HIS A 137 1.44 -18.43 6.93
C HIS A 137 1.17 -18.52 8.43
N GLY A 138 1.84 -17.70 9.23
CA GLY A 138 1.60 -17.54 10.65
C GLY A 138 0.94 -16.20 10.96
N LYS A 139 0.44 -16.10 12.19
CA LYS A 139 0.03 -14.81 12.76
C LYS A 139 1.20 -13.85 12.85
N VAL A 140 0.97 -12.58 12.54
CA VAL A 140 1.96 -11.51 12.69
C VAL A 140 1.40 -10.35 13.51
N ILE A 141 2.26 -9.72 14.29
CA ILE A 141 1.94 -8.56 15.14
C ILE A 141 2.78 -7.39 14.65
N PRO A 142 2.18 -6.20 14.41
CA PRO A 142 2.94 -5.02 14.03
C PRO A 142 3.96 -4.66 15.10
N ILE A 143 5.19 -4.34 14.68
CA ILE A 143 6.25 -3.83 15.56
C ILE A 143 6.22 -2.31 15.68
N ASP A 144 5.58 -1.64 14.71
CA ASP A 144 5.35 -0.20 14.70
C ASP A 144 4.10 0.13 13.86
N VAL A 145 3.54 1.31 14.08
CA VAL A 145 2.36 1.82 13.38
C VAL A 145 2.58 3.27 13.01
N ILE A 146 2.59 3.55 11.70
CA ILE A 146 2.80 4.88 11.16
C ILE A 146 1.48 5.40 10.61
N GLU A 147 1.03 6.54 11.14
CA GLU A 147 -0.12 7.24 10.61
C GLU A 147 0.27 7.99 9.33
N VAL A 148 -0.63 7.96 8.34
CA VAL A 148 -0.46 8.60 7.03
C VAL A 148 -1.69 9.40 6.64
N ALA A 149 -1.50 10.46 5.86
CA ALA A 149 -2.51 11.36 5.37
C ALA A 149 -2.21 11.80 3.91
N MET A 150 -2.97 12.77 3.40
CA MET A 150 -2.87 13.26 2.02
C MET A 150 -1.44 13.56 1.56
N ASP A 151 -0.64 14.24 2.38
CA ASP A 151 0.74 14.62 2.04
C ASP A 151 1.72 13.44 1.98
N ASP A 152 1.26 12.25 2.41
CA ASP A 152 2.01 11.00 2.34
C ASP A 152 1.68 10.19 1.06
N LEU A 153 0.72 10.60 0.23
CA LEU A 153 0.40 9.87 -1.00
C LEU A 153 1.57 9.89 -1.99
N PRO A 154 1.72 8.83 -2.81
CA PRO A 154 2.64 8.85 -3.93
C PRO A 154 2.20 9.85 -5.00
N ASP A 155 3.17 10.54 -5.61
CA ASP A 155 2.92 11.64 -6.55
C ASP A 155 2.49 11.17 -7.95
N ASN A 156 2.65 9.88 -8.25
CA ASN A 156 2.44 9.28 -9.56
C ASN A 156 1.11 8.52 -9.69
N ILE A 157 0.07 8.94 -8.97
CA ILE A 157 -1.28 8.38 -9.10
C ILE A 157 -1.95 8.90 -10.38
N LYS A 158 -2.22 8.00 -11.32
CA LYS A 158 -3.00 8.30 -12.53
C LYS A 158 -4.49 8.28 -12.21
N ILE A 159 -5.18 9.38 -12.50
CA ILE A 159 -6.65 9.42 -12.40
C ILE A 159 -7.27 8.66 -13.58
N ILE A 160 -8.19 7.75 -13.27
CA ILE A 160 -8.98 6.99 -14.24
C ILE A 160 -10.46 7.37 -14.15
N SER A 161 -11.15 7.19 -15.27
CA SER A 161 -12.58 7.46 -15.45
C SER A 161 -13.45 6.35 -14.89
#